data_AF-A0A564UMI3-F1
#
_entry.id   AF-A0A564UMI3-F1
#
_cell.length_a   1.000
_cell.length_b   1.000
_cell.length_c   1.000
_cell.angle_alpha   90.00
_cell.angle_beta   90.00
_cell.angle_gamma   90.00
#
_symmetry.space_group_name_H-M   'P 1'
#
loop_
_entity.id
_entity.type
_entity.pdbx_description
1 polymer ?
#
loop_
_entity_poly.entity_id
_entity_poly.type
_entity_poly.pdbx_seq_one_letter_code
_entity_poly.pdbx_strand_id
1 'polypeptide(L)'
;MEEQIKKIYEKQKNGRIRMIRNVLLIYVALICIVSIFKGNPFPHQETVLFFNVKQSGWITTDSYLLWGCAVLDLIVVMLIEICNILREFSKIDRVLSQECDAEKYLEMLEGMIKYGKSLDYKGFQKNVVLMAQPKYIVALIANGELQKAEEYTKNEWKGKQEGRSWQQVMTNLELAKKYQEKDGAGYSDTLEKAGNVFQNNPLFMAKKFMLKEEDEAAIRLLEDDTEKLPYYEVTRRLLLGVCYYRVGKEQQGKECMEYVIAHGNTLDCKKEAKKYIGM
;
A
#
# COMPACT_ATOMS: atom_id res chain seq x y z
N MET A 1 -3.93 20.56 5.48
CA MET A 1 -3.75 19.11 5.72
C MET A 1 -4.96 18.50 6.42
N GLU A 2 -5.37 19.02 7.58
CA GLU A 2 -6.52 18.50 8.34
C GLU A 2 -7.82 18.38 7.56
N GLU A 3 -8.15 19.36 6.70
CA GLU A 3 -9.36 19.30 5.87
C GLU A 3 -9.36 18.12 4.90
N GLN A 4 -8.19 17.79 4.33
CA GLN A 4 -8.04 16.64 3.45
C GLN A 4 -8.29 15.33 4.21
N ILE A 5 -7.74 15.23 5.43
CA ILE A 5 -7.94 14.09 6.32
C ILE A 5 -9.43 13.94 6.66
N LYS A 6 -10.07 15.01 7.12
CA LYS A 6 -11.51 15.05 7.43
C LYS A 6 -12.35 14.61 6.23
N LYS A 7 -12.01 15.10 5.04
CA LYS A 7 -12.70 14.75 3.78
C LYS A 7 -12.61 13.25 3.46
N ILE A 8 -11.46 12.60 3.69
CA ILE A 8 -11.31 11.14 3.51
C ILE A 8 -12.27 10.40 4.45
N TYR A 9 -12.30 10.77 5.73
CA TYR A 9 -13.16 10.11 6.71
C TYR A 9 -14.66 10.38 6.48
N GLU A 10 -15.05 11.60 6.13
CA GLU A 10 -16.45 11.92 5.79
C GLU A 10 -16.90 11.17 4.54
N LYS A 11 -16.03 11.02 3.53
CA LYS A 11 -16.31 10.16 2.38
C LYS A 11 -16.57 8.72 2.80
N GLN A 12 -15.85 8.18 3.78
CA GLN A 12 -15.99 6.79 4.21
C GLN A 12 -17.11 6.55 5.23
N LYS A 13 -17.60 7.60 5.89
CA LYS A 13 -18.78 7.56 6.78
C LYS A 13 -20.00 6.98 6.08
N ASN A 14 -20.26 7.45 4.86
CA ASN A 14 -21.38 7.02 4.03
C ASN A 14 -21.03 5.84 3.11
N GLY A 15 -19.90 5.15 3.36
CA GLY A 15 -19.41 4.06 2.52
C GLY A 15 -20.40 2.90 2.38
N ARG A 16 -21.06 2.49 3.47
CA ARG A 16 -22.06 1.40 3.44
C ARG A 16 -23.30 1.76 2.60
N ILE A 17 -23.81 2.98 2.75
CA ILE A 17 -24.98 3.45 1.97
C ILE A 17 -24.61 3.50 0.49
N ARG A 18 -23.41 4.00 0.17
CA ARG A 18 -22.89 4.01 -1.20
C ARG A 18 -22.78 2.60 -1.77
N MET A 19 -22.27 1.65 -0.99
CA MET A 19 -22.16 0.25 -1.37
C MET A 19 -23.53 -0.34 -1.70
N ILE A 20 -24.53 -0.19 -0.82
CA ILE A 20 -25.89 -0.69 -1.04
C ILE A 20 -26.50 -0.09 -2.31
N ARG A 21 -26.35 1.22 -2.50
CA ARG A 21 -26.84 1.89 -3.72
C ARG A 21 -26.17 1.32 -4.98
N ASN A 22 -24.86 1.09 -4.94
CA ASN A 22 -24.12 0.57 -6.09
C ASN A 22 -24.51 -0.89 -6.41
N VAL A 23 -24.71 -1.74 -5.38
CA VAL A 23 -25.24 -3.11 -5.53
C VAL A 23 -26.58 -3.07 -6.24
N LEU A 24 -27.54 -2.28 -5.76
CA LEU A 24 -28.86 -2.20 -6.39
C LEU A 24 -28.80 -1.75 -7.86
N LEU A 25 -27.96 -0.76 -8.17
CA LEU A 25 -27.81 -0.25 -9.54
C LEU A 25 -27.18 -1.28 -10.49
N ILE A 26 -26.08 -1.91 -10.07
CA ILE A 26 -25.34 -2.86 -10.91
C ILE A 26 -26.15 -4.16 -11.04
N TYR A 27 -26.81 -4.62 -9.99
CA TYR A 27 -27.67 -5.80 -10.05
C TYR A 27 -28.82 -5.64 -11.06
N VAL A 28 -29.51 -4.49 -11.04
CA VAL A 28 -30.57 -4.19 -12.02
C VAL A 28 -29.98 -4.16 -13.44
N ALA A 29 -28.81 -3.53 -13.63
CA ALA A 29 -28.15 -3.51 -14.93
C ALA A 29 -27.79 -4.91 -15.44
N LEU A 30 -27.29 -5.80 -14.57
CA LEU A 30 -26.98 -7.19 -14.94
C LEU A 30 -28.24 -7.97 -15.33
N ILE A 31 -29.34 -7.81 -14.59
CA ILE A 31 -30.64 -8.42 -14.94
C ILE A 31 -31.11 -7.92 -16.31
N CYS A 32 -31.00 -6.61 -16.58
CA CYS A 32 -31.35 -6.05 -17.90
C CYS A 32 -30.48 -6.66 -19.01
N ILE A 33 -29.17 -6.80 -18.80
CA ILE A 33 -28.25 -7.40 -19.78
C ILE A 33 -28.65 -8.85 -20.08
N VAL A 34 -28.91 -9.67 -19.05
CA VAL A 34 -29.35 -11.06 -19.26
C VAL A 34 -30.68 -11.11 -20.00
N SER A 35 -31.59 -10.18 -19.70
CA SER A 35 -32.90 -10.10 -20.34
C SER A 35 -32.85 -9.73 -21.82
N ILE A 36 -31.79 -9.04 -22.28
CA ILE A 36 -31.57 -8.81 -23.73
C ILE A 36 -31.35 -10.15 -24.47
N PHE A 37 -30.71 -11.13 -23.83
CA PHE A 37 -30.41 -12.42 -24.44
C PHE A 37 -31.48 -13.49 -24.18
N LYS A 38 -32.12 -13.47 -23.01
CA LYS A 38 -33.05 -14.51 -22.54
C LYS A 38 -34.53 -14.10 -22.59
N GLY A 39 -34.83 -12.87 -22.96
CA GLY A 39 -36.19 -12.33 -22.94
C GLY A 39 -36.62 -11.87 -21.55
N ASN A 40 -37.93 -11.84 -21.29
CA ASN A 40 -38.48 -11.23 -20.09
C ASN A 40 -38.06 -11.99 -18.81
N PRO A 41 -37.53 -11.29 -17.77
CA PRO A 41 -37.19 -11.92 -16.49
C PRO A 41 -38.39 -12.48 -15.74
N PHE A 42 -39.58 -11.92 -15.93
CA PHE A 42 -40.78 -12.28 -15.19
C PHE A 42 -41.76 -13.10 -16.03
N PRO A 43 -42.57 -13.96 -15.39
CA PRO A 43 -43.70 -14.59 -16.06
C PRO A 43 -44.65 -13.53 -16.61
N HIS A 44 -44.96 -13.64 -17.90
CA HIS A 44 -45.79 -12.68 -18.60
C HIS A 44 -46.76 -13.42 -19.53
N GLN A 45 -47.85 -12.75 -19.88
CA GLN A 45 -48.79 -13.26 -20.87
C GLN A 45 -48.38 -12.76 -22.24
N GLU A 46 -48.23 -13.67 -23.19
CA GLU A 46 -48.06 -13.35 -24.60
C GLU A 46 -49.27 -13.87 -25.37
N THR A 47 -49.81 -13.02 -26.24
CA THR A 47 -50.86 -13.43 -27.16
C THR A 47 -50.21 -13.97 -28.43
N VAL A 48 -50.19 -15.30 -28.57
CA VAL A 48 -49.68 -15.98 -29.76
C VAL A 48 -50.87 -16.57 -30.48
N LEU A 49 -51.09 -16.17 -31.75
CA LEU A 49 -52.15 -16.70 -32.60
C LEU A 49 -53.53 -16.74 -31.90
N PHE A 50 -53.96 -15.60 -31.34
CA PHE A 50 -55.26 -15.43 -30.66
C PHE A 50 -55.45 -16.19 -29.33
N PHE A 51 -54.43 -16.87 -28.82
CA PHE A 51 -54.44 -17.50 -27.48
C PHE A 51 -53.52 -16.76 -26.52
N ASN A 52 -53.98 -16.59 -25.26
CA ASN A 52 -53.16 -16.06 -24.18
C ASN A 52 -52.37 -17.21 -23.54
N VAL A 53 -51.07 -17.26 -23.79
CA VAL A 53 -50.17 -18.25 -23.20
C VAL A 53 -49.34 -17.57 -22.12
N LYS A 54 -49.26 -18.21 -20.95
CA LYS A 54 -48.42 -17.74 -19.85
C LYS A 54 -47.01 -18.28 -20.08
N GLN A 55 -46.10 -17.42 -20.52
CA GLN A 55 -44.70 -17.78 -20.63
C GLN A 55 -44.02 -17.61 -19.26
N SER A 56 -43.17 -18.57 -18.92
CA SER A 56 -42.30 -18.49 -17.74
C SER A 56 -41.11 -17.57 -18.04
N GLY A 57 -40.87 -16.58 -17.18
CA GLY A 57 -39.69 -15.73 -17.29
C GLY A 57 -38.41 -16.47 -16.93
N TRP A 58 -37.27 -15.98 -17.42
CA TRP A 58 -35.99 -16.68 -17.24
C TRP A 58 -35.55 -16.79 -15.78
N ILE A 59 -36.06 -15.93 -14.87
CA ILE A 59 -35.80 -16.07 -13.43
C ILE A 59 -36.33 -17.41 -12.88
N THR A 60 -37.44 -17.89 -13.44
CA THR A 60 -38.09 -19.14 -12.99
C THR A 60 -37.50 -20.38 -13.67
N THR A 61 -37.08 -20.28 -14.93
CA THR A 61 -36.50 -21.40 -15.67
C THR A 61 -34.99 -21.54 -15.45
N ASP A 62 -34.27 -20.42 -15.43
CA ASP A 62 -32.81 -20.34 -15.34
C ASP A 62 -32.37 -19.58 -14.07
N SER A 63 -32.87 -20.00 -12.90
CA SER A 63 -32.65 -19.31 -11.61
C SER A 63 -31.17 -19.15 -11.22
N TYR A 64 -30.29 -20.02 -11.73
CA TYR A 64 -28.84 -19.92 -11.52
C TYR A 64 -28.24 -18.63 -12.10
N LEU A 65 -28.82 -18.07 -13.18
CA LEU A 65 -28.36 -16.80 -13.77
C LEU A 65 -28.61 -15.63 -12.82
N LEU A 66 -29.71 -15.65 -12.08
CA LEU A 66 -30.03 -14.62 -11.08
C LEU A 66 -29.00 -14.63 -9.95
N TRP A 67 -28.70 -15.81 -9.41
CA TRP A 67 -27.66 -15.99 -8.39
C TRP A 67 -26.27 -15.62 -8.91
N GLY A 68 -25.97 -15.98 -10.17
CA GLY A 68 -24.74 -15.57 -10.85
C GLY A 68 -24.60 -14.04 -10.93
N CYS A 69 -25.67 -13.33 -11.29
CA CYS A 69 -25.70 -11.87 -11.30
C CYS A 69 -25.45 -11.29 -9.90
N ALA A 70 -26.08 -11.86 -8.86
CA ALA A 70 -25.93 -11.39 -7.48
C ALA A 70 -24.49 -11.56 -6.97
N VAL A 71 -23.88 -12.72 -7.21
CA VAL A 71 -22.49 -12.98 -6.80
C VAL A 71 -21.52 -12.07 -7.55
N LEU A 72 -21.69 -11.92 -8.87
CA LEU A 72 -20.84 -11.06 -9.68
C LEU A 72 -20.94 -9.59 -9.25
N ASP A 73 -22.15 -9.09 -9.02
CA ASP A 73 -22.39 -7.73 -8.52
C ASP A 73 -21.67 -7.47 -7.18
N LEU A 74 -21.84 -8.37 -6.21
CA LEU A 74 -21.15 -8.24 -4.91
C LEU A 74 -19.63 -8.17 -5.07
N ILE A 75 -19.04 -9.00 -5.94
CA ILE A 75 -17.61 -8.97 -6.24
C ILE A 75 -17.20 -7.62 -6.85
N VAL A 76 -17.91 -7.16 -7.87
CA VAL A 76 -17.62 -5.90 -8.57
C VAL A 76 -17.71 -4.71 -7.62
N VAL A 77 -18.77 -4.61 -6.81
CA VAL A 77 -18.94 -3.52 -5.86
C VAL A 77 -17.87 -3.53 -4.77
N MET A 78 -17.52 -4.70 -4.25
CA MET A 78 -16.44 -4.83 -3.27
C MET A 78 -15.11 -4.33 -3.86
N LEU A 79 -14.77 -4.72 -5.09
CA LEU A 79 -13.57 -4.25 -5.78
C LEU A 79 -13.58 -2.72 -5.97
N ILE A 80 -14.71 -2.14 -6.37
CA ILE A 80 -14.84 -0.68 -6.55
C ILE A 80 -14.56 0.07 -5.23
N GLU A 81 -15.14 -0.37 -4.11
CA GLU A 81 -14.92 0.28 -2.82
C GLU A 81 -13.47 0.12 -2.33
N ILE A 82 -12.87 -1.06 -2.52
CA ILE A 82 -11.44 -1.29 -2.23
C ILE A 82 -10.57 -0.34 -3.07
N CYS A 83 -10.78 -0.29 -4.39
CA CYS A 83 -10.05 0.60 -5.28
C CYS A 83 -10.22 2.08 -4.91
N ASN A 84 -11.40 2.49 -4.46
CA ASN A 84 -11.65 3.86 -4.02
C ASN A 84 -10.85 4.22 -2.77
N ILE A 85 -10.75 3.32 -1.80
CA ILE A 85 -9.94 3.54 -0.59
C ILE A 85 -8.45 3.56 -0.96
N LEU A 86 -7.99 2.58 -1.75
CA LEU A 86 -6.60 2.50 -2.21
C LEU A 86 -6.18 3.75 -3.01
N ARG A 87 -7.08 4.31 -3.82
CA ARG A 87 -6.81 5.57 -4.54
C ARG A 87 -6.57 6.75 -3.60
N GLU A 88 -7.33 6.89 -2.51
CA GLU A 88 -7.07 7.98 -1.55
C GLU A 88 -5.72 7.79 -0.86
N PHE A 89 -5.38 6.56 -0.44
CA PHE A 89 -4.06 6.26 0.11
C PHE A 89 -2.94 6.47 -0.90
N SER A 90 -3.15 6.14 -2.17
CA SER A 90 -2.12 6.37 -3.21
C SER A 90 -1.76 7.85 -3.37
N LYS A 91 -2.69 8.77 -3.09
CA LYS A 91 -2.40 10.22 -3.11
C LYS A 91 -1.50 10.61 -1.94
N ILE A 92 -1.69 9.98 -0.79
CA ILE A 92 -0.86 10.21 0.40
C ILE A 92 0.52 9.59 0.18
N ASP A 93 0.56 8.36 -0.33
CA ASP A 93 1.80 7.63 -0.63
C ASP A 93 2.67 8.34 -1.67
N ARG A 94 2.08 9.18 -2.55
CA ARG A 94 2.84 10.03 -3.48
C ARG A 94 3.73 11.04 -2.77
N VAL A 95 3.36 11.53 -1.60
CA VAL A 95 4.18 12.46 -0.83
C VAL A 95 5.53 11.82 -0.48
N LEU A 96 5.51 10.57 -0.01
CA LEU A 96 6.75 9.84 0.24
C LEU A 96 7.42 9.39 -1.06
N SER A 97 6.67 8.71 -1.95
CA SER A 97 7.25 8.00 -3.09
C SER A 97 7.74 8.91 -4.23
N GLN A 98 7.11 10.08 -4.42
CA GLN A 98 7.43 11.03 -5.49
C GLN A 98 8.10 12.30 -4.96
N GLU A 99 7.58 12.90 -3.89
CA GLU A 99 8.12 14.15 -3.33
C GLU A 99 9.31 13.91 -2.38
N CYS A 100 9.60 12.64 -2.02
CA CYS A 100 10.61 12.27 -1.04
C CYS A 100 10.44 13.02 0.30
N ASP A 101 9.22 13.41 0.65
CA ASP A 101 8.92 14.20 1.84
C ASP A 101 8.43 13.29 2.96
N ALA A 102 9.39 12.77 3.73
CA ALA A 102 9.12 11.88 4.84
C ALA A 102 8.48 12.58 6.04
N GLU A 103 8.78 13.86 6.26
CA GLU A 103 8.28 14.62 7.41
C GLU A 103 6.79 14.93 7.22
N LYS A 104 6.43 15.46 6.04
CA LYS A 104 5.02 15.72 5.67
C LYS A 104 4.21 14.44 5.59
N TYR A 105 4.79 13.35 5.07
CA TYR A 105 4.11 12.05 5.03
C TYR A 105 3.82 11.52 6.44
N LEU A 106 4.77 11.67 7.37
CA LEU A 106 4.59 11.32 8.78
C LEU A 106 3.49 12.17 9.43
N GLU A 107 3.55 13.50 9.27
CA GLU A 107 2.56 14.44 9.82
C GLU A 107 1.14 14.10 9.31
N MET A 108 0.99 13.82 8.01
CA MET A 108 -0.29 13.41 7.42
C MET A 108 -0.83 12.14 8.06
N LEU A 109 0.01 11.11 8.23
CA LEU A 109 -0.42 9.83 8.79
C LEU A 109 -0.70 9.89 10.29
N GLU A 110 0.09 10.66 11.04
CA GLU A 110 -0.18 10.92 12.45
C GLU A 110 -1.52 11.64 12.63
N GLY A 111 -1.77 12.69 11.83
CA GLY A 111 -3.04 13.39 11.79
C GLY A 111 -4.20 12.47 11.44
N MET A 112 -4.03 11.55 10.48
CA MET A 112 -5.04 10.56 10.10
C MET A 112 -5.36 9.60 11.25
N ILE A 113 -4.35 9.13 11.98
CA ILE A 113 -4.54 8.22 13.11
C ILE A 113 -5.19 8.96 14.28
N LYS A 114 -4.70 10.15 14.64
CA LYS A 114 -5.22 10.97 15.73
C LYS A 114 -6.68 11.34 15.50
N TYR A 115 -7.00 11.86 14.32
CA TYR A 115 -8.38 12.17 13.95
C TYR A 115 -9.24 10.90 13.87
N GLY A 116 -8.73 9.82 13.29
CA GLY A 116 -9.46 8.56 13.22
C GLY A 116 -9.83 7.98 14.59
N LYS A 117 -8.91 8.05 15.56
CA LYS A 117 -9.13 7.58 16.94
C LYS A 117 -10.20 8.37 17.69
N SER A 118 -10.45 9.63 17.32
CA SER A 118 -11.47 10.47 17.98
C SER A 118 -12.88 10.27 17.43
N LEU A 119 -13.05 9.47 16.37
CA LEU A 119 -14.35 9.23 15.74
C LEU A 119 -15.09 8.06 16.37
N ASP A 120 -16.41 8.20 16.46
CA ASP A 120 -17.33 7.06 16.53
C ASP A 120 -17.50 6.48 15.11
N TYR A 121 -16.95 5.28 14.89
CA TYR A 121 -16.80 4.73 13.55
C TYR A 121 -18.13 4.44 12.88
N LYS A 122 -18.38 5.10 11.74
CA LYS A 122 -19.49 4.81 10.84
C LYS A 122 -19.00 4.36 9.47
N GLY A 123 -19.78 3.51 8.80
CA GLY A 123 -19.48 3.03 7.47
C GLY A 123 -18.15 2.26 7.40
N PHE A 124 -17.19 2.81 6.65
CA PHE A 124 -15.84 2.26 6.47
C PHE A 124 -14.73 3.09 7.13
N GLN A 125 -15.06 4.03 8.02
CA GLN A 125 -14.06 4.87 8.70
C GLN A 125 -13.02 4.06 9.48
N LYS A 126 -13.43 2.98 10.14
CA LYS A 126 -12.51 2.07 10.85
C LYS A 126 -11.45 1.48 9.91
N ASN A 127 -11.81 1.17 8.67
CA ASN A 127 -10.88 0.59 7.69
C ASN A 127 -9.79 1.59 7.29
N VAL A 128 -10.12 2.89 7.25
CA VAL A 128 -9.13 3.95 6.99
C VAL A 128 -8.08 3.97 8.10
N VAL A 129 -8.49 3.92 9.37
CA VAL A 129 -7.55 3.85 10.51
C VAL A 129 -6.65 2.64 10.38
N LEU A 130 -7.23 1.46 10.18
CA LEU A 130 -6.50 0.19 10.09
C LEU A 130 -5.49 0.17 8.92
N MET A 131 -5.80 0.84 7.81
CA MET A 131 -4.86 1.00 6.68
C MET A 131 -3.79 2.06 6.94
N ALA A 132 -4.09 3.09 7.73
CA ALA A 132 -3.12 4.13 8.09
C ALA A 132 -2.06 3.62 9.09
N GLN A 133 -2.41 2.73 10.02
CA GLN A 133 -1.45 2.20 11.03
C GLN A 133 -0.18 1.59 10.44
N PRO A 134 -0.23 0.62 9.49
CA PRO A 134 0.98 0.05 8.92
C PRO A 134 1.80 1.09 8.14
N LYS A 135 1.14 2.04 7.47
CA LYS A 135 1.79 3.12 6.71
C LYS A 135 2.49 4.12 7.62
N TYR A 136 1.90 4.41 8.78
CA TYR A 136 2.50 5.26 9.81
C TYR A 136 3.79 4.66 10.36
N ILE A 137 3.81 3.35 10.60
CA ILE A 137 5.04 2.67 11.01
C ILE A 137 6.11 2.76 9.92
N VAL A 138 5.75 2.58 8.64
CA VAL A 138 6.67 2.80 7.53
C VAL A 138 7.18 4.24 7.48
N ALA A 139 6.32 5.23 7.76
CA ALA A 139 6.71 6.64 7.83
C ALA A 139 7.73 6.87 8.96
N LEU A 140 7.49 6.30 10.15
CA LEU A 140 8.44 6.37 11.27
C LEU A 140 9.79 5.75 10.90
N ILE A 141 9.79 4.59 10.24
CA ILE A 141 11.03 3.95 9.74
C ILE A 141 11.76 4.85 8.74
N ALA A 142 11.04 5.45 7.79
CA ALA A 142 11.64 6.35 6.79
C ALA A 142 12.22 7.64 7.39
N ASN A 143 11.72 8.07 8.55
CA ASN A 143 12.25 9.20 9.32
C ASN A 143 13.33 8.78 10.35
N GLY A 144 13.70 7.50 10.41
CA GLY A 144 14.67 7.00 11.40
C GLY A 144 14.13 6.87 12.83
N GLU A 145 12.83 7.05 13.06
CA GLU A 145 12.21 7.03 14.38
C GLU A 145 11.83 5.60 14.84
N LEU A 146 12.82 4.68 14.82
CA LEU A 146 12.57 3.25 15.09
C LEU A 146 12.02 2.98 16.50
N GLN A 147 12.44 3.75 17.50
CA GLN A 147 11.92 3.59 18.88
C GLN A 147 10.43 3.94 18.97
N LYS A 148 10.00 5.02 18.32
CA LYS A 148 8.57 5.38 18.27
C LYS A 148 7.76 4.34 17.49
N ALA A 149 8.34 3.78 16.42
CA ALA A 149 7.71 2.69 15.67
C ALA A 149 7.47 1.46 16.55
N GLU A 150 8.47 1.06 17.34
CA GLU A 150 8.30 -0.02 18.32
C GLU A 150 7.23 0.28 19.36
N GLU A 151 7.30 1.46 19.99
CA GLU A 151 6.34 1.86 21.02
C GLU A 151 4.91 1.83 20.47
N TYR A 152 4.71 2.34 19.26
CA TYR A 152 3.42 2.30 18.59
C TYR A 152 2.92 0.88 18.36
N THR A 153 3.78 -0.05 17.92
CA THR A 153 3.38 -1.45 17.69
C THR A 153 2.94 -2.17 18.98
N LYS A 154 3.52 -1.80 20.13
CA LYS A 154 3.19 -2.38 21.45
C LYS A 154 1.93 -1.76 22.06
N ASN A 155 1.79 -0.44 21.97
CA ASN A 155 0.81 0.31 22.76
C ASN A 155 -0.43 0.77 21.96
N GLU A 156 -0.29 1.00 20.65
CA GLU A 156 -1.32 1.70 19.86
C GLU A 156 -1.88 0.89 18.70
N TRP A 157 -1.28 -0.24 18.35
CA TRP A 157 -1.74 -1.09 17.26
C TRP A 157 -3.13 -1.69 17.55
N LYS A 158 -4.08 -1.50 16.63
CA LYS A 158 -5.47 -2.02 16.76
C LYS A 158 -5.81 -3.10 15.74
N GLY A 159 -4.92 -3.37 14.78
CA GLY A 159 -5.09 -4.42 13.78
C GLY A 159 -4.83 -5.82 14.36
N LYS A 160 -5.10 -6.85 13.56
CA LYS A 160 -4.74 -8.23 13.92
C LYS A 160 -3.22 -8.39 13.89
N GLN A 161 -2.62 -8.90 14.98
CA GLN A 161 -1.17 -9.14 15.12
C GLN A 161 -0.68 -10.46 14.49
N GLU A 162 -1.46 -11.02 13.58
CA GLU A 162 -1.19 -12.27 12.87
C GLU A 162 -1.39 -12.11 11.35
N GLY A 163 -1.94 -10.97 10.92
CA GLY A 163 -2.24 -10.72 9.52
C GLY A 163 -0.98 -10.42 8.70
N ARG A 164 -1.08 -10.63 7.38
CA ARG A 164 0.00 -10.32 6.42
C ARG A 164 0.55 -8.90 6.55
N SER A 165 -0.33 -7.90 6.73
CA SER A 165 0.10 -6.50 6.89
C SER A 165 0.90 -6.27 8.17
N TRP A 166 0.57 -6.99 9.25
CA TRP A 166 1.32 -6.93 10.49
C TRP A 166 2.69 -7.57 10.32
N GLN A 167 2.74 -8.79 9.76
CA GLN A 167 3.99 -9.49 9.50
C GLN A 167 4.94 -8.64 8.64
N GLN A 168 4.44 -8.05 7.54
CA GLN A 168 5.26 -7.18 6.69
C GLN A 168 5.84 -5.98 7.44
N VAL A 169 5.05 -5.31 8.28
CA VAL A 169 5.51 -4.14 9.02
C VAL A 169 6.53 -4.53 10.09
N MET A 170 6.29 -5.62 10.82
CA MET A 170 7.21 -6.11 11.84
C MET A 170 8.53 -6.57 11.24
N THR A 171 8.50 -7.31 10.13
CA THR A 171 9.72 -7.69 9.40
C THR A 171 10.49 -6.46 8.92
N ASN A 172 9.81 -5.44 8.38
CA ASN A 172 10.48 -4.22 7.94
C ASN A 172 11.13 -3.45 9.10
N LEU A 173 10.42 -3.35 10.23
CA LEU A 173 10.94 -2.71 11.45
C LEU A 173 12.16 -3.47 11.99
N GLU A 174 12.09 -4.80 12.07
CA GLU A 174 13.18 -5.64 12.55
C GLU A 174 14.41 -5.55 11.64
N LEU A 175 14.23 -5.59 10.32
CA LEU A 175 15.32 -5.40 9.36
C LEU A 175 15.93 -4.00 9.48
N ALA A 176 15.12 -2.95 9.63
CA ALA A 176 15.62 -1.59 9.81
C ALA A 176 16.49 -1.45 11.08
N LYS A 177 16.05 -2.05 12.19
CA LYS A 177 16.83 -2.07 13.44
C LYS A 177 18.15 -2.80 13.29
N LYS A 178 18.11 -4.03 12.78
CA LYS A 178 19.31 -4.86 12.61
C LYS A 178 20.33 -4.21 11.69
N TYR A 179 19.86 -3.51 10.65
CA TYR A 179 20.73 -2.71 9.80
C TYR A 179 21.37 -1.54 10.56
N GLN A 180 20.61 -0.81 11.39
CA GLN A 180 21.14 0.27 12.23
C GLN A 180 22.14 -0.24 13.28
N GLU A 181 21.88 -1.41 13.87
CA GLU A 181 22.72 -2.08 14.86
C GLU A 181 23.95 -2.77 14.24
N LYS A 182 24.05 -2.79 12.90
CA LYS A 182 25.08 -3.52 12.13
C LYS A 182 25.11 -5.03 12.42
N ASP A 183 23.98 -5.62 12.77
CA ASP A 183 23.82 -7.06 12.99
C ASP A 183 23.62 -7.82 11.67
N GLY A 184 24.73 -8.16 11.00
CA GLY A 184 24.69 -8.86 9.71
C GLY A 184 24.11 -10.27 9.76
N ALA A 185 24.36 -11.00 10.84
CA ALA A 185 23.88 -12.37 11.01
C ALA A 185 22.36 -12.39 11.25
N GLY A 186 21.88 -11.58 12.21
CA GLY A 186 20.45 -11.48 12.49
C GLY A 186 19.68 -10.84 11.34
N TYR A 187 20.27 -9.90 10.60
CA TYR A 187 19.63 -9.32 9.40
C TYR A 187 19.43 -10.40 8.32
N SER A 188 20.46 -11.20 8.06
CA SER A 188 20.40 -12.28 7.07
C SER A 188 19.34 -13.32 7.43
N ASP A 189 19.30 -13.76 8.70
CA ASP A 189 18.32 -14.73 9.19
C ASP A 189 16.88 -14.21 9.07
N THR A 190 16.63 -12.95 9.45
CA THR A 190 15.31 -12.33 9.28
C THR A 190 14.91 -12.21 7.81
N LEU A 191 15.83 -11.82 6.93
CA LEU A 191 15.55 -11.67 5.50
C LEU A 191 15.26 -13.02 4.84
N GLU A 192 15.97 -14.08 5.22
CA GLU A 192 15.75 -15.44 4.70
C GLU A 192 14.42 -16.05 5.16
N LYS A 193 13.92 -15.65 6.33
CA LYS A 193 12.58 -16.04 6.83
C LYS A 193 11.47 -15.12 6.33
N ALA A 194 11.81 -13.95 5.79
CA ALA A 194 10.85 -12.98 5.29
C ALA A 194 10.13 -13.48 4.02
N GLY A 195 8.94 -12.95 3.74
CA GLY A 195 8.23 -13.27 2.50
C GLY A 195 8.95 -12.76 1.24
N ASN A 196 8.61 -13.31 0.07
CA ASN A 196 9.22 -13.00 -1.23
C ASN A 196 9.32 -11.49 -1.56
N VAL A 197 8.43 -10.66 -1.02
CA VAL A 197 8.45 -9.20 -1.20
C VAL A 197 9.76 -8.58 -0.69
N PHE A 198 10.36 -9.14 0.35
CA PHE A 198 11.63 -8.69 0.90
C PHE A 198 12.81 -9.37 0.22
N GLN A 199 12.75 -10.69 0.04
CA GLN A 199 13.84 -11.49 -0.54
C GLN A 199 14.17 -11.08 -1.99
N ASN A 200 13.15 -10.72 -2.76
CA ASN A 200 13.34 -10.33 -4.16
C ASN A 200 13.60 -8.83 -4.33
N ASN A 201 13.67 -8.06 -3.24
CA ASN A 201 13.88 -6.63 -3.33
C ASN A 201 15.39 -6.31 -3.28
N PRO A 202 15.96 -5.68 -4.33
CA PRO A 202 17.40 -5.43 -4.42
C PRO A 202 17.95 -4.56 -3.30
N LEU A 203 17.16 -3.65 -2.72
CA LEU A 203 17.61 -2.78 -1.63
C LEU A 203 17.86 -3.57 -0.33
N PHE A 204 17.00 -4.53 0.01
CA PHE A 204 17.21 -5.38 1.18
C PHE A 204 18.38 -6.35 0.97
N MET A 205 18.52 -6.88 -0.24
CA MET A 205 19.64 -7.75 -0.60
C MET A 205 20.98 -7.00 -0.62
N ALA A 206 21.02 -5.78 -1.13
CA ALA A 206 22.21 -4.93 -1.07
C ALA A 206 22.62 -4.63 0.37
N LYS A 207 21.67 -4.30 1.25
CA LYS A 207 21.94 -4.12 2.69
C LYS A 207 22.50 -5.39 3.33
N LYS A 208 22.02 -6.58 2.96
CA LYS A 208 22.59 -7.87 3.40
C LYS A 208 24.06 -7.99 3.00
N PHE A 209 24.42 -7.69 1.75
CA PHE A 209 25.80 -7.73 1.27
C PHE A 209 26.69 -6.70 1.98
N MET A 210 26.21 -5.47 2.14
CA MET A 210 26.92 -4.40 2.84
C MET A 210 27.22 -4.71 4.31
N LEU A 211 26.33 -5.46 4.99
CA LEU A 211 26.55 -5.92 6.37
C LEU A 211 27.56 -7.07 6.46
N LYS A 212 27.80 -7.79 5.36
CA LYS A 212 28.83 -8.84 5.24
C LYS A 212 30.15 -8.33 4.70
N GLU A 213 30.28 -7.01 4.50
CA GLU A 213 31.46 -6.38 3.87
C GLU A 213 31.68 -6.84 2.41
N GLU A 214 30.64 -7.35 1.77
CA GLU A 214 30.64 -7.78 0.36
C GLU A 214 30.21 -6.61 -0.56
N ASP A 215 30.85 -5.43 -0.41
CA ASP A 215 30.40 -4.19 -1.07
C ASP A 215 30.43 -4.28 -2.61
N GLU A 216 31.34 -5.06 -3.20
CA GLU A 216 31.36 -5.29 -4.66
C GLU A 216 30.14 -6.09 -5.17
N ALA A 217 29.63 -7.02 -4.36
CA ALA A 217 28.40 -7.74 -4.69
C ALA A 217 27.19 -6.81 -4.61
N ALA A 218 27.15 -5.94 -3.60
CA ALA A 218 26.14 -4.90 -3.47
C ALA A 218 26.15 -3.92 -4.66
N ILE A 219 27.34 -3.47 -5.10
CA ILE A 219 27.48 -2.57 -6.26
C ILE A 219 26.89 -3.21 -7.52
N ARG A 220 27.29 -4.44 -7.86
CA ARG A 220 26.79 -5.14 -9.05
C ARG A 220 25.27 -5.28 -9.02
N LEU A 221 24.72 -5.68 -7.88
CA LEU A 221 23.28 -5.82 -7.71
C LEU A 221 22.55 -4.48 -7.92
N LEU A 222 23.09 -3.40 -7.38
CA LEU A 222 22.45 -2.09 -7.46
C LEU A 222 22.64 -1.46 -8.85
N GLU A 223 23.80 -1.57 -9.49
CA GLU A 223 24.06 -1.03 -10.84
C GLU A 223 23.11 -1.59 -11.90
N ASP A 224 22.81 -2.89 -11.83
CA ASP A 224 21.93 -3.59 -12.77
C ASP A 224 20.45 -3.18 -12.64
N ASP A 225 20.06 -2.58 -11.52
CA ASP A 225 18.69 -2.15 -11.26
C ASP A 225 18.52 -0.63 -11.45
N THR A 226 17.33 -0.20 -11.87
CA THR A 226 16.96 1.22 -11.88
C THR A 226 15.58 1.36 -11.28
N GLU A 227 15.47 2.12 -10.20
CA GLU A 227 14.22 2.23 -9.47
C GLU A 227 13.30 3.24 -10.13
N LYS A 228 12.04 2.84 -10.35
CA LYS A 228 11.06 3.69 -11.07
C LYS A 228 10.54 4.85 -10.22
N LEU A 229 10.58 4.70 -8.89
CA LEU A 229 10.06 5.69 -7.96
C LEU A 229 11.22 6.48 -7.34
N PRO A 230 11.13 7.84 -7.29
CA PRO A 230 12.17 8.69 -6.72
C PRO A 230 12.64 8.24 -5.33
N TYR A 231 11.71 7.88 -4.44
CA TYR A 231 12.05 7.41 -3.09
C TYR A 231 12.98 6.19 -3.08
N TYR A 232 12.71 5.20 -3.92
CA TYR A 232 13.55 4.01 -4.01
C TYR A 232 14.86 4.29 -4.72
N GLU A 233 14.87 5.14 -5.75
CA GLU A 233 16.10 5.53 -6.46
C GLU A 233 17.04 6.33 -5.56
N VAL A 234 16.51 7.25 -4.74
CA VAL A 234 17.32 7.97 -3.74
C VAL A 234 17.92 6.98 -2.73
N THR A 235 17.14 6.00 -2.26
CA THR A 235 17.65 4.97 -1.34
C THR A 235 18.72 4.11 -1.99
N ARG A 236 18.49 3.67 -3.23
CA ARG A 236 19.45 2.91 -4.04
C ARG A 236 20.77 3.67 -4.21
N ARG A 237 20.70 4.95 -4.59
CA ARG A 237 21.87 5.80 -4.79
C ARG A 237 22.66 6.02 -3.52
N LEU A 238 21.99 6.16 -2.37
CA LEU A 238 22.68 6.20 -1.08
C LEU A 238 23.48 4.92 -0.86
N LEU A 239 22.85 3.74 -0.96
CA LEU A 239 23.52 2.47 -0.73
C LEU A 239 24.71 2.26 -1.68
N LEU A 240 24.49 2.54 -2.97
CA LEU A 240 25.53 2.45 -4.00
C LEU A 240 26.70 3.40 -3.72
N GLY A 241 26.41 4.65 -3.32
CA GLY A 241 27.41 5.63 -2.95
C GLY A 241 28.24 5.20 -1.75
N VAL A 242 27.60 4.65 -0.70
CA VAL A 242 28.30 4.11 0.47
C VAL A 242 29.25 2.99 0.06
N CYS A 243 28.80 2.05 -0.77
CA CYS A 243 29.66 0.97 -1.26
C CYS A 243 30.85 1.50 -2.05
N TYR A 244 30.64 2.46 -2.96
CA TYR A 244 31.74 3.06 -3.74
C TYR A 244 32.80 3.71 -2.86
N TYR A 245 32.40 4.43 -1.81
CA TYR A 245 33.37 4.99 -0.86
C TYR A 245 34.17 3.90 -0.13
N ARG A 246 33.53 2.80 0.27
CA ARG A 246 34.21 1.68 0.94
C ARG A 246 35.22 0.97 0.04
N VAL A 247 34.95 0.88 -1.26
CA VAL A 247 35.88 0.28 -2.24
C VAL A 247 36.87 1.28 -2.87
N GLY A 248 36.91 2.53 -2.38
CA GLY A 248 37.85 3.55 -2.85
C GLY A 248 37.49 4.22 -4.19
N LYS A 249 36.27 4.04 -4.71
CA LYS A 249 35.79 4.70 -5.93
C LYS A 249 35.12 6.04 -5.62
N GLU A 250 35.89 6.95 -5.04
CA GLU A 250 35.37 8.20 -4.44
C GLU A 250 34.55 9.08 -5.40
N GLN A 251 34.96 9.20 -6.67
CA GLN A 251 34.26 10.03 -7.64
C GLN A 251 32.83 9.52 -7.92
N GLN A 252 32.67 8.21 -8.11
CA GLN A 252 31.36 7.58 -8.31
C GLN A 252 30.51 7.64 -7.04
N GLY A 253 31.16 7.48 -5.87
CA GLY A 253 30.52 7.68 -4.57
C GLY A 253 29.95 9.09 -4.42
N LYS A 254 30.74 10.11 -4.78
CA LYS A 254 30.36 11.52 -4.71
C LYS A 254 29.15 11.84 -5.60
N GLU A 255 29.17 11.39 -6.86
CA GLU A 255 28.05 11.57 -7.80
C GLU A 255 26.75 10.98 -7.25
N CYS A 256 26.82 9.81 -6.59
CA CYS A 256 25.67 9.20 -5.94
C CYS A 256 25.17 10.03 -4.76
N MET A 257 26.06 10.54 -3.90
CA MET A 257 25.67 11.37 -2.75
C MET A 257 25.07 12.71 -3.18
N GLU A 258 25.62 13.35 -4.22
CA GLU A 258 25.08 14.60 -4.77
C GLU A 258 23.66 14.40 -5.30
N TYR A 259 23.40 13.27 -5.98
CA TYR A 259 22.05 12.91 -6.40
C TYR A 259 21.08 12.78 -5.22
N VAL A 260 21.49 12.08 -4.16
CA VAL A 260 20.69 11.90 -2.93
C VAL A 260 20.40 13.24 -2.27
N ILE A 261 21.36 14.17 -2.26
CA ILE A 261 21.17 15.48 -1.64
C ILE A 261 20.20 16.34 -2.44
N ALA A 262 20.30 16.29 -3.77
CA ALA A 262 19.41 17.02 -4.67
C ALA A 262 17.96 16.51 -4.62
N HIS A 263 17.76 15.19 -4.53
CA HIS A 263 16.43 14.56 -4.69
C HIS A 263 15.84 13.98 -3.40
N GLY A 264 16.62 13.88 -2.32
CA GLY A 264 16.18 13.25 -1.08
C GLY A 264 15.29 14.11 -0.19
N ASN A 265 15.07 15.39 -0.55
CA ASN A 265 14.19 16.34 0.15
C ASN A 265 14.35 16.31 1.69
N THR A 266 13.42 15.69 2.44
CA THR A 266 13.45 15.58 3.91
C THR A 266 13.83 14.19 4.43
N LEU A 267 14.17 13.24 3.55
CA LEU A 267 14.56 11.89 3.93
C LEU A 267 15.83 11.89 4.79
N ASP A 268 15.91 10.95 5.74
CA ASP A 268 17.09 10.79 6.60
C ASP A 268 18.36 10.44 5.80
N CYS A 269 18.21 9.74 4.66
CA CYS A 269 19.31 9.43 3.76
C CYS A 269 20.05 10.67 3.23
N LYS A 270 19.38 11.82 3.12
CA LYS A 270 20.04 13.08 2.76
C LYS A 270 20.99 13.57 3.85
N LYS A 271 20.61 13.41 5.12
CA LYS A 271 21.47 13.74 6.26
C LYS A 271 22.69 12.82 6.29
N GLU A 272 22.50 11.55 5.94
CA GLU A 272 23.60 10.59 5.81
C GLU A 272 24.53 10.95 4.64
N ALA A 273 23.99 11.21 3.45
CA ALA A 273 24.78 11.55 2.26
C ALA A 273 25.65 12.80 2.47
N LYS A 274 25.11 13.82 3.15
CA LYS A 274 25.85 15.05 3.51
C LYS A 274 27.12 14.76 4.30
N LYS A 275 27.09 13.81 5.24
CA LYS A 275 28.26 13.40 6.04
C LYS A 275 29.41 12.86 5.17
N TYR A 276 29.10 12.18 4.08
CA TYR A 276 30.12 11.60 3.18
C TYR A 276 30.84 12.65 2.35
N ILE A 277 30.17 13.76 2.01
CA ILE A 277 30.76 14.84 1.21
C ILE A 277 31.22 16.04 2.05
N GLY A 278 31.14 15.95 3.37
CA GLY A 278 31.58 17.01 4.29
C GLY A 278 30.69 18.25 4.31
N MET A 279 29.39 18.11 4.01
CA MET A 279 28.37 19.17 4.08
C MET A 279 27.43 18.99 5.27
#